data_AF-A0A915IIP3-F1
#
_entry.id   AF-A0A915IIP3-F1
#
_cell.length_a   1.000
_cell.length_b   1.000
_cell.length_c   1.000
_cell.angle_alpha   90.00
_cell.angle_beta   90.00
_cell.angle_gamma   90.00
#
_symmetry.space_group_name_H-M   'P 1'
#
loop_
_entity.id
_entity.type
_entity.pdbx_description
1 polymer ?
#
loop_
_entity_poly.entity_id
_entity_poly.type
_entity_poly.pdbx_seq_one_letter_code
_entity_poly.pdbx_strand_id
1 'polypeptide(L)'
;MDHILKMMEKYASGLEQKISDRTRVLTEEAKKADLLLYRMLPKAVADRLKSGQMCDPETFNNVSILLSDVVGFSVISARSTPLQTVNLLNELYSVFDDVISEYDAYKL
;
A
#
# COMPACT_ATOMS: atom_id res chain seq x y z
N MET A 1 -29.01 41.61 20.36
CA MET A 1 -29.28 40.16 20.23
C MET A 1 -28.81 39.65 18.87
N ASP A 2 -29.17 40.33 17.76
CA ASP A 2 -28.75 39.98 16.39
C ASP A 2 -27.25 39.86 16.13
N HIS A 3 -26.44 40.72 16.75
CA HIS A 3 -24.98 40.67 16.57
C HIS A 3 -24.36 39.37 17.12
N ILE A 4 -24.86 38.87 18.25
CA ILE A 4 -24.40 37.62 18.85
C ILE A 4 -24.85 36.43 17.98
N LEU A 5 -26.08 36.48 17.47
CA LEU A 5 -26.61 35.44 16.57
C LEU A 5 -25.75 35.31 15.30
N LYS A 6 -25.42 36.44 14.66
CA LYS A 6 -24.58 36.51 13.45
C LYS A 6 -23.14 36.05 13.71
N MET A 7 -22.61 36.33 14.89
CA MET A 7 -21.29 35.82 15.30
C MET A 7 -21.34 34.30 15.47
N MET A 8 -22.37 33.76 16.15
CA MET A 8 -22.54 32.31 16.34
C MET A 8 -22.71 31.57 14.99
N GLU A 9 -23.49 32.11 14.05
CA GLU A 9 -23.61 31.54 12.69
C GLU A 9 -22.26 31.51 11.96
N LYS A 10 -21.49 32.61 12.04
CA LYS A 10 -20.16 32.67 11.42
C LYS A 10 -19.18 31.67 12.05
N TYR A 11 -19.25 31.46 13.36
CA TYR A 11 -18.46 30.43 14.03
C TYR A 11 -18.90 29.02 13.65
N ALA A 12 -20.22 28.74 13.57
CA ALA A 12 -20.74 27.44 13.17
C ALA A 12 -20.34 27.07 11.74
N SER A 13 -20.52 27.99 10.78
CA SER A 13 -20.09 27.80 9.39
C SER A 13 -18.57 27.61 9.27
N GLY A 14 -17.78 28.37 10.04
CA GLY A 14 -16.32 28.18 10.09
C GLY A 14 -15.90 26.82 10.64
N LEU A 15 -16.63 26.30 11.64
CA LEU A 15 -16.39 24.96 12.19
C LEU A 15 -16.78 23.86 11.20
N GLU A 16 -17.92 23.98 10.54
CA GLU A 16 -18.36 23.05 9.49
C GLU A 16 -17.34 22.96 8.35
N GLN A 17 -16.86 24.11 7.88
CA GLN A 17 -15.82 24.17 6.86
C GLN A 17 -14.56 23.44 7.32
N LYS A 18 -14.11 23.71 8.56
CA LYS A 18 -12.91 23.08 9.13
C LYS A 18 -13.07 21.56 9.33
N ILE A 19 -14.26 21.10 9.71
CA ILE A 19 -14.60 19.68 9.82
C ILE A 19 -14.59 19.03 8.43
N SER A 20 -15.21 19.67 7.44
CA SER A 20 -15.23 19.19 6.05
C SER A 20 -13.82 19.04 5.50
N ASP A 21 -12.97 20.06 5.67
CA ASP A 21 -11.59 20.03 5.20
C ASP A 21 -10.77 18.93 5.88
N ARG A 22 -10.89 18.77 7.21
CA ARG A 22 -10.21 17.68 7.93
C ARG A 22 -10.71 16.31 7.51
N THR A 23 -12.03 16.15 7.35
CA THR A 23 -12.63 14.88 6.93
C THR A 23 -12.14 14.50 5.54
N ARG A 24 -12.02 15.45 4.62
CA ARG A 24 -11.45 15.23 3.29
C ARG A 24 -10.01 14.73 3.37
N VAL A 25 -9.14 15.43 4.08
CA VAL A 25 -7.72 15.05 4.24
C VAL A 25 -7.61 13.66 4.87
N LEU A 26 -8.37 13.38 5.93
CA LEU A 26 -8.39 12.07 6.57
C LEU A 26 -8.83 10.96 5.61
N THR A 27 -9.83 11.23 4.77
CA THR A 27 -10.32 10.26 3.79
C THR A 27 -9.27 9.98 2.71
N GLU A 28 -8.54 10.99 2.25
CA GLU A 28 -7.46 10.84 1.27
C GLU A 28 -6.28 10.05 1.83
N GLU A 29 -5.86 10.35 3.06
CA GLU A 29 -4.79 9.61 3.73
C GLU A 29 -5.19 8.17 4.05
N ALA A 30 -6.44 7.93 4.47
CA ALA A 30 -6.96 6.58 4.66
C ALA A 30 -6.93 5.76 3.37
N LYS A 31 -7.30 6.35 2.23
CA LYS A 31 -7.22 5.68 0.92
C LYS A 31 -5.79 5.32 0.52
N LYS A 32 -4.81 6.21 0.78
CA LYS A 32 -3.39 5.94 0.50
C LYS A 32 -2.86 4.81 1.39
N ALA A 33 -3.20 4.84 2.67
CA ALA A 33 -2.83 3.78 3.62
C ALA A 33 -3.41 2.43 3.20
N ASP A 34 -4.68 2.41 2.80
CA ASP A 34 -5.36 1.20 2.30
C ASP A 34 -4.67 0.66 1.04
N LEU A 35 -4.38 1.52 0.07
CA LEU A 35 -3.70 1.11 -1.16
C LEU A 35 -2.33 0.49 -0.87
N LEU A 36 -1.57 1.09 0.07
CA LEU A 36 -0.28 0.56 0.47
C LEU A 36 -0.43 -0.81 1.14
N LEU A 37 -1.41 -0.97 2.02
CA LEU A 37 -1.65 -2.24 2.72
C LEU A 37 -1.95 -3.38 1.73
N TYR A 38 -2.81 -3.14 0.74
CA TYR A 38 -3.14 -4.13 -0.29
C TYR A 38 -1.98 -4.44 -1.26
N ARG A 39 -0.99 -3.55 -1.37
CA ARG A 39 0.24 -3.83 -2.14
C ARG A 39 1.23 -4.70 -1.38
N MET A 40 1.16 -4.70 -0.05
CA MET A 40 2.09 -5.44 0.81
C MET A 40 1.55 -6.81 1.20
N LEU A 41 0.24 -6.94 1.40
CA LEU A 41 -0.39 -8.15 1.94
C LEU A 41 -1.48 -8.66 1.00
N PRO A 42 -1.74 -9.99 1.00
CA PRO A 42 -2.90 -10.54 0.32
C PRO A 42 -4.17 -9.88 0.84
N LYS A 43 -5.13 -9.62 -0.06
CA LYS A 43 -6.36 -8.89 0.25
C LYS A 43 -7.10 -9.41 1.49
N ALA A 44 -7.22 -10.74 1.62
CA ALA A 44 -7.88 -11.37 2.76
C ALA A 44 -7.20 -11.05 4.11
N VAL A 45 -5.86 -11.01 4.14
CA VAL A 45 -5.08 -10.67 5.33
C VAL A 45 -5.21 -9.18 5.63
N ALA A 46 -5.11 -8.32 4.61
CA ALA A 46 -5.27 -6.88 4.75
C ALA A 46 -6.66 -6.51 5.31
N ASP A 47 -7.74 -7.12 4.79
CA ASP A 47 -9.11 -6.88 5.24
C ASP A 47 -9.31 -7.28 6.71
N ARG A 48 -8.77 -8.44 7.12
CA ARG A 48 -8.80 -8.90 8.52
C ARG A 48 -8.07 -7.93 9.44
N LEU A 49 -6.86 -7.50 9.07
CA LEU A 49 -6.08 -6.54 9.87
C LEU A 49 -6.79 -5.19 9.99
N LYS A 50 -7.40 -4.69 8.92
CA LYS A 50 -8.20 -3.44 8.94
C LYS A 50 -9.41 -3.53 9.86
N SER A 51 -10.03 -4.70 9.94
CA SER A 51 -11.15 -4.94 10.86
C SER A 51 -10.73 -5.10 12.33
N GLY A 52 -9.43 -5.03 12.62
CA GLY A 52 -8.88 -5.24 13.97
C GLY A 52 -8.87 -6.70 14.42
N GLN A 53 -9.06 -7.64 13.49
CA GLN A 53 -9.03 -9.07 13.76
C GLN A 53 -7.59 -9.60 13.75
N MET A 54 -7.33 -10.60 14.59
CA MET A 54 -6.08 -11.35 14.49
C MET A 54 -6.07 -12.21 13.21
N CYS A 55 -4.90 -12.35 12.61
CA CYS A 55 -4.65 -13.25 11.48
C CYS A 55 -3.96 -14.50 12.01
N ASP A 56 -4.74 -15.56 12.23
CA ASP A 56 -4.21 -16.86 12.61
C ASP A 56 -3.46 -17.51 11.42
N PRO A 57 -2.44 -18.33 11.66
CA PRO A 57 -1.76 -19.07 10.61
C PRO A 57 -2.73 -19.96 9.83
N GLU A 58 -2.68 -19.88 8.50
CA GLU A 58 -3.52 -20.68 7.60
C GLU A 58 -2.69 -21.79 6.94
N THR A 59 -3.30 -22.97 6.80
CA THR A 59 -2.70 -24.09 6.06
C THR A 59 -3.44 -24.27 4.75
N PHE A 60 -2.68 -24.39 3.65
CA PHE A 60 -3.22 -24.56 2.31
C PHE A 60 -2.89 -25.97 1.80
N ASN A 61 -3.92 -26.74 1.45
CA ASN A 61 -3.75 -28.12 0.97
C ASN A 61 -3.17 -28.21 -0.44
N ASN A 62 -3.34 -27.17 -1.25
CA ASN A 62 -2.87 -27.12 -2.63
C ASN A 62 -2.27 -25.75 -2.92
N VAL A 63 -0.95 -25.69 -3.08
CA VAL A 63 -0.21 -24.48 -3.40
C VAL A 63 0.81 -24.78 -4.49
N SER A 64 1.07 -23.80 -5.35
CA SER A 64 2.19 -23.83 -6.29
C SER A 64 3.13 -22.69 -5.94
N ILE A 65 4.40 -23.02 -5.71
CA ILE A 65 5.43 -22.04 -5.33
C ILE A 65 6.46 -22.00 -6.45
N LEU A 66 6.71 -20.80 -6.99
CA LEU A 66 7.79 -20.55 -7.93
C LEU A 66 8.99 -19.97 -7.18
N LEU A 67 10.12 -20.68 -7.21
CA LEU A 67 11.40 -20.20 -6.74
C LEU A 67 12.27 -19.87 -7.95
N SER A 68 12.83 -18.66 -7.96
CA SER A 68 13.69 -18.17 -9.04
C SER A 68 14.94 -17.54 -8.44
N ASP A 69 16.08 -17.77 -9.09
CA ASP A 69 17.36 -17.17 -8.74
C ASP A 69 18.06 -16.65 -10.00
N VAL A 70 18.89 -15.62 -9.83
CA VAL A 70 19.70 -15.04 -10.91
C VAL A 70 21.04 -15.76 -10.94
N VAL A 71 21.17 -16.70 -11.89
CA VAL A 71 22.40 -17.46 -12.05
C VAL A 71 23.59 -16.53 -12.29
N GLY A 72 24.65 -16.68 -11.49
CA GLY A 72 25.86 -15.88 -11.63
C GLY A 72 25.74 -14.45 -11.10
N PHE A 73 24.70 -14.13 -10.31
CA PHE A 73 24.50 -12.80 -9.73
C PHE A 73 25.75 -12.27 -9.02
N SER A 74 26.50 -13.12 -8.28
CA SER A 74 27.75 -12.72 -7.61
C SER A 74 28.81 -12.18 -8.58
N VAL A 75 28.90 -12.73 -9.78
CA VAL A 75 29.85 -12.28 -10.81
C VAL A 75 29.39 -10.96 -11.42
N ILE A 76 28.08 -10.83 -11.66
CA ILE A 76 27.47 -9.61 -12.18
C ILE A 76 27.68 -8.47 -11.19
N SER A 77 27.29 -8.67 -9.93
CA SER A 77 27.43 -7.66 -8.87
C SER A 77 28.89 -7.28 -8.60
N ALA A 78 29.84 -8.21 -8.73
CA ALA A 78 31.27 -7.93 -8.55
C ALA A 78 31.87 -7.07 -9.68
N ARG A 79 31.27 -7.09 -10.87
CA ARG A 79 31.73 -6.33 -12.05
C ARG A 79 30.96 -5.04 -12.28
N SER A 80 29.87 -4.83 -11.56
CA SER A 80 28.98 -3.68 -11.68
C SER A 80 29.18 -2.71 -10.53
N THR A 81 28.90 -1.44 -10.78
CA THR A 81 28.74 -0.48 -9.68
C THR A 81 27.48 -0.81 -8.86
N PRO A 82 27.40 -0.37 -7.59
CA PRO A 82 26.19 -0.56 -6.78
C PRO A 82 24.93 -0.03 -7.47
N LEU A 83 25.03 1.14 -8.13
CA LEU A 83 23.91 1.75 -8.84
C LEU A 83 23.44 0.90 -10.03
N GLN A 84 24.37 0.35 -10.81
CA GLN A 84 24.04 -0.55 -11.92
C GLN A 84 23.35 -1.83 -11.44
N THR A 85 23.82 -2.39 -10.32
CA THR A 85 23.22 -3.60 -9.73
C THR A 85 21.79 -3.33 -9.26
N VAL A 86 21.56 -2.19 -8.60
CA VAL A 86 20.22 -1.77 -8.16
C VAL A 86 19.29 -1.56 -9.35
N ASN A 87 19.76 -0.89 -10.41
CA ASN A 87 18.94 -0.66 -11.60
C ASN A 87 18.55 -1.98 -12.28
N LEU A 88 19.49 -2.91 -12.43
CA LEU A 88 19.21 -4.25 -12.98
C LEU A 88 18.14 -4.99 -12.18
N LEU A 89 18.27 -5.00 -10.84
CA LEU A 89 17.28 -5.66 -9.98
C LEU A 89 15.91 -4.98 -10.04
N ASN A 90 15.88 -3.64 -10.06
CA ASN A 90 14.63 -2.90 -10.18
C ASN A 90 13.93 -3.20 -11.51
N GLU A 91 14.66 -3.24 -12.63
CA GLU A 91 14.10 -3.60 -13.94
C GLU A 91 13.54 -5.03 -13.93
N LEU A 92 14.32 -5.99 -13.41
CA LEU A 92 13.91 -7.39 -13.32
C LEU A 92 12.63 -7.56 -12.48
N TYR A 93 12.59 -6.96 -11.29
CA TYR A 93 11.42 -7.07 -10.41
C TYR A 93 10.22 -6.30 -10.92
N SER A 94 10.41 -5.18 -11.62
CA SER A 94 9.30 -4.46 -12.27
C SER A 94 8.63 -5.33 -13.33
N VAL A 95 9.42 -6.04 -14.16
CA VAL A 95 8.87 -6.97 -15.16
C VAL A 95 8.11 -8.10 -14.47
N PHE A 96 8.63 -8.65 -13.37
CA PHE A 96 7.88 -9.66 -12.60
C PHE A 96 6.58 -9.12 -12.03
N ASP A 97 6.60 -7.90 -11.47
CA ASP A 97 5.41 -7.27 -10.88
C ASP A 97 4.35 -7.00 -11.96
N ASP A 98 4.76 -6.56 -13.16
CA ASP A 98 3.87 -6.37 -14.30
C ASP A 98 3.23 -7.69 -14.74
N VAL A 99 4.04 -8.75 -14.92
CA VAL A 99 3.53 -10.08 -15.28
C VAL A 99 2.59 -10.60 -14.19
N ILE A 100 2.99 -10.54 -12.91
CA ILE A 100 2.17 -10.98 -11.79
C ILE A 100 0.86 -10.19 -11.75
N SER A 101 0.83 -8.92 -12.10
CA SER A 101 -0.40 -8.11 -12.13
C SER A 101 -1.44 -8.59 -13.16
N GLU A 102 -1.00 -9.30 -14.21
CA GLU A 102 -1.88 -9.91 -15.21
C GLU A 102 -2.46 -11.27 -14.76
N TYR A 103 -1.86 -11.90 -13.74
CA TYR A 103 -2.29 -13.18 -13.19
C TYR A 103 -2.80 -13.02 -11.76
N ASP A 104 -3.64 -13.94 -11.28
CA ASP A 104 -4.05 -13.96 -9.87
C ASP A 104 -2.99 -14.67 -9.00
N ALA A 105 -1.75 -14.17 -9.07
CA ALA A 105 -0.60 -14.69 -8.32
C ALA A 105 -0.15 -13.67 -7.27
N TYR A 106 0.38 -14.16 -6.15
CA TYR A 106 0.92 -13.30 -5.09
C TYR A 106 2.44 -13.44 -5.01
N LYS A 107 3.13 -12.30 -5.05
CA LYS A 107 4.58 -12.22 -4.81
C LYS A 107 4.83 -12.17 -3.31
N LEU A 108 5.61 -13.13 -2.81
CA LEU A 108 6.10 -13.20 -1.43
C LEU A 108 7.30 -12.29 -1.19
#